data_AF-A0A3B9D625-F1
#
_entry.id   AF-A0A3B9D625-F1
#
_cell.length_a   1.000
_cell.length_b   1.000
_cell.length_c   1.000
_cell.angle_alpha   90.00
_cell.angle_beta   90.00
_cell.angle_gamma   90.00
#
_symmetry.space_group_name_H-M   'P 1'
#
loop_
_entity.id
_entity.type
_entity.pdbx_description
1 polymer ?
#
loop_
_entity_poly.entity_id
_entity_poly.type
_entity_poly.pdbx_seq_one_letter_code
_entity_poly.pdbx_strand_id
1 'polypeptide(L)' 'MSYIYKTKGTCSTQIEVELDGNIVKNVKFTGGCQGNLQAIPRLVEGMTVEEVERR' A
#
# COMPACT_ATOMS: atom_id res chain seq x y z
N MET A 1 2.04 -13.06 2.51
CA MET A 1 0.74 -12.88 3.19
C MET A 1 0.03 -11.67 2.59
N SER A 2 -1.29 -11.71 2.41
CA SER A 2 -2.06 -10.58 1.86
C SER A 2 -3.01 -10.02 2.92
N TYR A 3 -3.05 -8.69 3.01
CA TYR A 3 -3.86 -7.94 3.97
C TYR A 3 -4.80 -7.01 3.23
N ILE A 4 -6.05 -6.96 3.66
CA ILE A 4 -7.07 -6.07 3.11
C ILE A 4 -7.50 -5.11 4.21
N TYR A 5 -7.32 -3.82 3.95
CA TYR A 5 -7.75 -2.74 4.83
C TYR A 5 -8.86 -1.93 4.17
N LYS A 6 -10.04 -1.86 4.82
CA LYS A 6 -11.13 -0.99 4.38
C LYS A 6 -10.97 0.38 5.03
N THR A 7 -10.71 1.38 4.21
CA THR A 7 -10.49 2.76 4.64
C THR A 7 -11.80 3.43 5.04
N LYS A 8 -11.69 4.51 5.82
CA LYS A 8 -12.82 5.34 6.24
C LYS A 8 -12.39 6.81 6.19
N GLY A 9 -13.27 7.69 5.70
CA GLY A 9 -13.00 9.13 5.63
C GLY A 9 -12.00 9.54 4.53
N THR A 10 -11.70 8.66 3.59
CA THR A 10 -10.80 8.92 2.46
C THR A 10 -11.48 8.58 1.13
N CYS A 11 -10.96 9.09 0.01
CA CYS A 11 -11.51 8.82 -1.32
C CYS A 11 -11.20 7.40 -1.84
N SER A 12 -10.08 6.80 -1.44
CA SER A 12 -9.86 5.35 -1.59
C SER A 12 -10.74 4.61 -0.59
N THR A 13 -11.28 3.46 -0.99
CA THR A 13 -12.22 2.64 -0.20
C THR A 13 -11.60 1.35 0.32
N GLN A 14 -10.48 0.92 -0.26
CA GLN A 14 -9.76 -0.30 0.14
C GLN A 14 -8.28 -0.21 -0.25
N ILE A 15 -7.43 -0.75 0.62
CA ILE A 15 -5.99 -0.94 0.39
C ILE A 15 -5.68 -2.43 0.56
N GLU A 16 -4.99 -3.00 -0.43
CA GLU A 16 -4.50 -4.37 -0.40
C GLU A 16 -2.97 -4.32 -0.31
N VAL A 17 -2.39 -5.03 0.67
CA VAL A 17 -0.94 -5.08 0.88
C VAL A 17 -0.48 -6.53 0.84
N GLU A 18 0.45 -6.83 -0.06
CA GLU A 18 1.09 -8.12 -0.16
C GLU A 18 2.49 -8.05 0.44
N LEU A 19 2.75 -8.91 1.41
CA LEU A 19 4.06 -9.08 2.03
C LEU A 19 4.70 -10.42 1.64
N ASP A 20 6.00 -10.40 1.37
CA ASP A 20 6.87 -11.57 1.33
C ASP A 20 7.83 -11.52 2.53
N GLY A 21 7.50 -12.26 3.58
CA GLY A 21 8.16 -12.08 4.89
C GLY A 21 7.93 -10.67 5.44
N ASN A 22 9.00 -9.89 5.60
CA ASN A 22 8.94 -8.48 6.00
C ASN A 22 9.02 -7.49 4.83
N ILE A 23 9.09 -7.97 3.58
CA ILE A 23 9.23 -7.13 2.39
C ILE A 23 7.84 -6.85 1.81
N VAL A 24 7.55 -5.60 1.52
CA VAL A 24 6.36 -5.18 0.78
C VAL A 24 6.54 -5.56 -0.68
N LYS A 25 5.78 -6.56 -1.11
CA LYS A 25 5.79 -7.04 -2.50
C LYS A 25 4.90 -6.20 -3.39
N ASN A 26 3.74 -5.77 -2.90
CA ASN A 26 2.80 -4.96 -3.67
C ASN A 26 1.85 -4.20 -2.75
N VAL A 27 1.38 -3.04 -3.21
CA VAL A 27 0.29 -2.29 -2.58
C VAL A 27 -0.69 -1.87 -3.66
N LYS A 28 -1.99 -2.10 -3.44
CA LYS A 28 -3.03 -1.73 -4.38
C LYS A 28 -4.11 -0.93 -3.68
N PHE A 29 -4.48 0.19 -4.28
CA PHE A 29 -5.58 1.03 -3.83
C PHE A 29 -6.80 0.80 -4.73
N THR A 30 -7.97 0.67 -4.13
CA THR A 30 -9.26 0.66 -4.84
C THR A 30 -9.98 1.99 -4.56
N GLY A 31 -10.45 2.63 -5.63
CA GLY A 31 -11.06 3.96 -5.56
C GLY A 31 -10.05 5.08 -5.27
N GLY A 32 -10.51 6.34 -5.38
CA GLY A 32 -9.71 7.54 -5.16
C GLY A 32 -9.13 8.16 -6.43
N CYS A 33 -8.40 9.27 -6.26
CA CYS A 33 -7.85 10.04 -7.37
C CYS A 33 -6.56 9.39 -7.93
N GLN A 34 -6.40 9.48 -9.25
CA GLN A 34 -5.14 9.12 -9.91
C GLN A 34 -4.03 10.09 -9.49
N GLY A 35 -2.80 9.58 -9.34
CA GLY A 35 -1.66 10.33 -8.82
C GLY A 35 -0.94 9.54 -7.74
N ASN A 36 -0.95 10.05 -6.50
CA ASN A 36 -0.25 9.43 -5.37
C ASN A 36 -0.61 7.95 -5.17
N LEU A 37 -1.86 7.56 -5.41
CA LEU A 37 -2.31 6.17 -5.27
C LEU A 37 -1.66 5.20 -6.28
N GLN A 38 -1.05 5.70 -7.36
CA GLN A 38 -0.25 4.92 -8.30
C GLN A 38 1.26 5.04 -8.04
N ALA A 39 1.70 6.13 -7.40
CA ALA A 39 3.10 6.36 -7.07
C ALA A 39 3.52 5.61 -5.80
N ILE A 40 2.68 5.64 -4.75
CA ILE A 40 2.95 4.98 -3.46
C ILE A 40 3.27 3.49 -3.64
N PRO A 41 2.49 2.68 -4.39
CA PRO A 41 2.82 1.28 -4.62
C PRO A 41 4.24 1.06 -5.13
N ARG A 42 4.65 1.85 -6.12
CA ARG A 42 5.99 1.76 -6.73
C ARG A 42 7.09 2.27 -5.81
N LEU A 43 6.76 3.22 -4.94
CA LEU A 43 7.70 3.79 -3.99
C LEU A 43 8.05 2.80 -2.89
N VAL A 44 7.08 1.98 -2.45
CA VAL A 44 7.25 1.06 -1.31
C VAL A 44 7.55 -0.39 -1.73
N GLU A 45 7.38 -0.73 -3.01
CA GLU A 45 7.71 -2.06 -3.54
C GLU A 45 9.18 -2.41 -3.29
N GLY A 46 9.43 -3.59 -2.71
CA GLY A 46 10.75 -4.07 -2.34
C GLY A 46 11.31 -3.52 -1.02
N MET A 47 10.61 -2.59 -0.38
CA MET A 47 11.01 -2.09 0.95
C MET A 47 10.57 -3.03 2.06
N THR A 48 11.33 -3.06 3.14
CA THR A 48 10.87 -3.68 4.40
C THR A 48 9.80 -2.84 5.06
N VAL A 49 8.93 -3.47 5.87
CA VAL A 49 7.88 -2.75 6.63
C VAL A 49 8.48 -1.63 7.48
N GLU A 50 9.64 -1.87 8.09
CA GLU A 50 10.35 -0.90 8.94
C GLU A 50 10.88 0.31 8.14
N GLU A 51 11.29 0.12 6.89
CA GLU A 51 11.72 1.21 6.01
C GLU A 51 10.55 2.08 5.56
N VAL A 52 9.38 1.48 5.35
CA VAL A 52 8.16 2.21 4.97
C VAL A 52 7.66 3.05 6.15
N GLU A 53 7.67 2.52 7.38
CA GLU A 53 7.22 3.23 8.58
C GLU A 53 8.08 4.46 8.92
N ARG A 54 9.39 4.42 8.62
CA ARG A 54 10.33 5.49 8.95
C ARG A 54 10.29 6.68 7.99
N ARG A 55 9.70 6.53 6.80
CA ARG A 55 9.68 7.55 5.74
C ARG A 55 8.43 8.41 5.78
#